data_AF-A0A976Q1M5-F1
#
_entry.id   AF-A0A976Q1M5-F1
#
_cell.length_a   1.000
_cell.length_b   1.000
_cell.length_c   1.000
_cell.angle_alpha   90.00
_cell.angle_beta   90.00
_cell.angle_gamma   90.00
#
_symmetry.space_group_name_H-M   'P 1'
#
loop_
_entity.id
_entity.type
_entity.pdbx_description
1 polymer ?
#
loop_
_entity_poly.entity_id
_entity_poly.type
_entity_poly.pdbx_seq_one_letter_code
_entity_poly.pdbx_strand_id
1 'polypeptide(L)'
;MTASPMIPRALAVSSLVGLLGACQEPPSYRLRWGIEQRDNQTRSLTRRTQCSEVGLDEVWVQAFATETAPRGADGEATEDGTEASIPVAEQRFPCFPRAFQEEQAMLDGPALDAGTYELVLTGLVRGQRSYSRSEVRTEPFVVEENATIDLDPVYIPSPTACEDGLDNDEDGLVDLVDPSCQDNPAGDEHTAVHGFTRVAFKPTFFNEHPQLRCRDLDVPYLAIKVDGQAVECLPCNDQYQVVRLTIDPAAGRAAREIAVVAARPGAGALGDLASCAEELSQPVASTTFYPGASLQLDVDFDRDDFLNPIVRPLSGFVLFRGDADDDATLRSCRPPSHLGGNLAIDTVRLRVLDDEGLPLGPELLHVGQGTVDDDGSLTLPCRDVMQLTSDPLHWGRYQLELEGLSNGTACFASGYDHGPGPVDLHPAPDPVLFVAGRIVDEAGLPPPSCRECDPLDDQQDCSSCADADCCVDHVCQSGP
;
A
#
# COMPACT_ATOMS: atom_id res chain seq x y z
N MET A 1 -74.98 -31.24 0.97
CA MET A 1 -76.43 -30.98 1.00
C MET A 1 -76.80 -30.57 2.41
N THR A 2 -77.04 -29.27 2.63
CA THR A 2 -77.76 -28.61 3.74
C THR A 2 -77.47 -27.10 3.60
N ALA A 3 -78.33 -26.35 2.90
CA ALA A 3 -79.49 -25.63 3.41
C ALA A 3 -79.10 -24.38 4.24
N SER A 4 -79.35 -23.21 3.64
CA SER A 4 -79.27 -21.85 4.23
C SER A 4 -80.22 -21.65 5.42
N PRO A 5 -80.08 -20.53 6.15
CA PRO A 5 -81.11 -19.51 5.93
C PRO A 5 -80.59 -18.06 5.87
N MET A 6 -81.55 -17.21 5.52
CA MET A 6 -81.53 -15.87 4.95
C MET A 6 -82.15 -14.88 5.96
N ILE A 7 -81.87 -13.57 5.82
CA ILE A 7 -82.64 -12.36 6.27
C ILE A 7 -82.26 -11.77 7.66
N PRO A 8 -82.34 -10.43 7.93
CA PRO A 8 -82.74 -9.28 7.09
C PRO A 8 -81.74 -8.11 6.95
N ARG A 9 -82.03 -7.31 5.92
CA ARG A 9 -81.62 -5.91 5.68
C ARG A 9 -82.04 -4.99 6.83
N ALA A 10 -81.11 -4.18 7.33
CA ALA A 10 -81.40 -2.91 7.99
C ALA A 10 -81.02 -1.76 7.04
N LEU A 11 -82.01 -0.95 6.68
CA LEU A 11 -81.85 0.32 5.99
C LEU A 11 -81.07 1.29 6.90
N ALA A 12 -79.83 1.60 6.53
CA ALA A 12 -79.17 2.81 7.00
C ALA A 12 -79.38 3.89 5.94
N VAL A 13 -80.26 4.84 6.25
CA VAL A 13 -80.38 6.12 5.56
C VAL A 13 -79.08 6.87 5.82
N SER A 14 -78.09 6.73 4.93
CA SER A 14 -76.92 7.60 4.94
C SER A 14 -77.31 8.91 4.28
N SER A 15 -77.53 9.87 5.16
CA SER A 15 -77.66 11.29 4.91
C SER A 15 -76.65 11.77 3.86
N LEU A 16 -77.18 12.41 2.80
CA LEU A 16 -76.43 13.38 2.01
C LEU A 16 -75.86 14.43 3.00
N VAL A 17 -74.54 14.41 3.21
CA VAL A 17 -73.81 15.54 3.78
C VAL A 17 -72.99 16.13 2.66
N GLY A 18 -73.18 17.43 2.47
CA GLY A 18 -72.76 18.18 1.29
C GLY A 18 -71.26 18.18 1.03
N LEU A 19 -70.96 18.30 -0.26
CA LEU A 19 -69.72 18.82 -0.81
C LEU A 19 -69.37 20.15 -0.11
N LEU A 20 -68.53 20.10 0.90
CA LEU A 20 -67.64 21.20 1.21
C LEU A 20 -66.42 20.99 0.32
N GLY A 21 -66.35 21.74 -0.78
CA GLY A 21 -65.11 21.92 -1.50
C GLY A 21 -64.08 22.43 -0.51
N ALA A 22 -62.97 21.72 -0.37
CA ALA A 22 -61.80 22.28 0.28
C ALA A 22 -61.48 23.59 -0.44
N CYS A 23 -61.53 24.71 0.26
CA CYS A 23 -60.88 25.92 -0.20
C CYS A 23 -59.38 25.61 -0.22
N GLN A 24 -58.86 25.12 -1.35
CA GLN A 24 -57.43 25.16 -1.58
C GLN A 24 -57.09 26.63 -1.78
N GLU A 25 -56.31 27.18 -0.86
CA GLU A 25 -55.70 28.50 -1.04
C GLU A 25 -54.91 28.48 -2.35
N PRO A 26 -55.01 29.54 -3.17
CA PRO A 26 -54.26 29.61 -4.41
C PRO A 26 -52.76 29.54 -4.12
N PRO A 27 -51.97 28.91 -5.00
CA PRO A 27 -50.52 28.85 -4.83
C PRO A 27 -49.92 30.26 -4.88
N SER A 28 -48.95 30.56 -4.04
CA SER A 28 -48.32 31.90 -4.04
C SER A 28 -47.46 32.15 -5.27
N TYR A 29 -46.87 31.09 -5.83
CA TYR A 29 -46.08 31.16 -7.05
C TYR A 29 -46.30 29.93 -7.92
N ARG A 30 -46.01 30.07 -9.21
CA ARG A 30 -45.86 28.96 -10.15
C ARG A 30 -44.48 29.03 -10.78
N LEU A 31 -43.81 27.88 -10.89
CA LEU A 31 -42.48 27.81 -11.50
C LEU A 31 -42.36 26.70 -12.53
N ARG A 32 -41.38 26.85 -13.41
CA ARG A 32 -40.92 25.79 -14.29
C ARG A 32 -39.40 25.80 -14.29
N TRP A 33 -38.77 24.64 -14.47
CA TRP A 33 -37.32 24.57 -14.66
C TRP A 33 -36.92 23.84 -15.94
N GLY A 34 -35.71 24.14 -16.39
CA GLY A 34 -34.97 23.45 -17.42
C GLY A 34 -33.62 22.96 -16.90
N ILE A 35 -32.82 22.41 -17.81
CA ILE A 35 -31.45 21.99 -17.55
C ILE A 35 -30.51 22.93 -18.31
N GLU A 36 -29.50 23.48 -17.64
CA GLU A 36 -28.36 24.15 -18.28
C GLU A 36 -27.30 23.09 -18.61
N GLN A 37 -26.95 22.97 -19.88
CA GLN A 37 -25.91 22.05 -20.38
C GLN A 37 -24.52 22.68 -20.20
N ARG A 38 -23.46 21.85 -20.26
CA ARG A 38 -22.07 22.32 -20.06
C ARG A 38 -21.58 23.34 -21.09
N ASP A 39 -22.14 23.35 -22.29
CA ASP A 39 -21.85 24.37 -23.31
C ASP A 39 -22.60 25.68 -23.09
N ASN A 40 -23.18 25.85 -21.89
CA ASN A 40 -23.97 26.99 -21.46
C ASN A 40 -25.26 27.18 -22.27
N GLN A 41 -25.72 26.12 -22.96
CA GLN A 41 -27.04 26.09 -23.58
C GLN A 41 -28.10 25.68 -22.55
N THR A 42 -29.16 26.47 -22.49
CA THR A 42 -30.32 26.18 -21.65
C THR A 42 -31.35 25.39 -22.43
N ARG A 43 -31.83 24.29 -21.85
CA ARG A 43 -32.80 23.39 -22.48
C ARG A 43 -34.02 23.24 -21.58
N SER A 44 -35.19 23.62 -22.10
CA SER A 44 -36.45 23.35 -21.43
C SER A 44 -36.71 21.84 -21.35
N LEU A 45 -37.29 21.40 -20.23
CA LEU A 45 -37.70 20.02 -20.05
C LEU A 45 -39.01 19.75 -20.80
N THR A 46 -38.99 18.80 -21.72
CA THR A 46 -40.15 18.38 -22.53
C THR A 46 -40.43 16.87 -22.42
N ARG A 47 -39.43 16.09 -22.01
CA ARG A 47 -39.53 14.63 -21.85
C ARG A 47 -38.72 14.18 -20.64
N ARG A 48 -39.17 13.10 -20.00
CA ARG A 48 -38.48 12.47 -18.87
C ARG A 48 -37.05 12.02 -19.20
N THR A 49 -36.76 11.63 -20.45
CA THR A 49 -35.42 11.13 -20.83
C THR A 49 -34.34 12.19 -20.65
N GLN A 50 -34.66 13.48 -20.80
CA GLN A 50 -33.70 14.58 -20.63
C GLN A 50 -33.10 14.62 -19.22
N CYS A 51 -33.85 14.17 -18.21
CA CYS A 51 -33.35 14.03 -16.84
C CYS A 51 -32.41 12.84 -16.71
N SER A 52 -32.79 11.69 -17.27
CA SER A 52 -31.97 10.47 -17.23
C SER A 52 -30.69 10.58 -18.08
N GLU A 53 -30.70 11.39 -19.14
CA GLU A 53 -29.54 11.70 -19.98
C GLU A 53 -28.43 12.44 -19.21
N VAL A 54 -28.77 13.10 -18.10
CA VAL A 54 -27.82 13.89 -17.29
C VAL A 54 -27.80 13.45 -15.82
N GLY A 55 -28.32 12.27 -15.49
CA GLY A 55 -28.31 11.74 -14.11
C GLY A 55 -29.18 12.47 -13.07
N LEU A 56 -29.89 13.53 -13.45
CA LEU A 56 -30.72 14.34 -12.55
C LEU A 56 -32.02 13.59 -12.19
N ASP A 57 -32.24 13.32 -10.91
CA ASP A 57 -33.36 12.49 -10.41
C ASP A 57 -34.45 13.34 -9.75
N GLU A 58 -34.07 14.24 -8.85
CA GLU A 58 -34.99 15.12 -8.11
C GLU A 58 -34.55 16.59 -8.16
N VAL A 59 -35.50 17.48 -7.91
CA VAL A 59 -35.27 18.91 -7.66
C VAL A 59 -35.88 19.25 -6.31
N TRP A 60 -35.06 19.76 -5.41
CA TRP A 60 -35.47 20.25 -4.11
C TRP A 60 -35.63 21.77 -4.16
N VAL A 61 -36.85 22.24 -3.97
CA VAL A 61 -37.22 23.65 -3.99
C VAL A 61 -37.43 24.13 -2.56
N GLN A 62 -36.72 25.18 -2.18
CA GLN A 62 -36.79 25.79 -0.85
C GLN A 62 -37.10 27.28 -0.98
N ALA A 63 -38.08 27.77 -0.23
CA ALA A 63 -38.43 29.19 -0.19
C ALA A 63 -37.85 29.83 1.07
N PHE A 64 -37.16 30.96 0.92
CA PHE A 64 -36.60 31.75 2.01
C PHE A 64 -37.23 33.13 2.00
N ALA A 65 -37.74 33.57 3.15
CA ALA A 65 -38.17 34.96 3.30
C ALA A 65 -36.93 35.88 3.33
N THR A 66 -36.90 36.89 2.48
CA THR A 66 -35.75 37.82 2.39
C THR A 66 -35.89 39.00 3.36
N GLU A 67 -37.06 39.18 3.99
CA GLU A 67 -37.32 40.18 5.02
C GLU A 67 -38.01 39.57 6.25
N THR A 68 -37.23 39.20 7.27
CA THR A 68 -37.46 39.52 8.71
C THR A 68 -36.33 38.94 9.57
N ALA A 69 -35.22 39.65 9.73
CA ALA A 69 -34.69 39.75 11.10
C ALA A 69 -35.55 40.82 11.78
N PRO A 70 -36.18 40.57 12.94
CA PRO A 70 -36.80 41.66 13.68
C PRO A 70 -35.69 42.64 14.03
N ARG A 71 -35.72 43.84 13.46
CA ARG A 71 -34.96 44.96 14.03
C ARG A 71 -35.47 45.10 15.46
N GLY A 72 -34.64 44.72 16.42
CA GLY A 72 -34.80 45.16 17.80
C GLY A 72 -34.95 46.68 17.82
N ALA A 73 -35.61 47.18 18.86
CA ALA A 73 -35.90 48.61 19.04
C ALA A 73 -34.65 49.51 19.11
N ASP A 74 -33.46 48.95 18.92
CA ASP A 74 -32.12 49.50 19.00
C ASP A 74 -31.39 49.60 17.65
N GLY A 75 -31.87 48.98 16.56
CA GLY A 75 -31.40 49.29 15.21
C GLY A 75 -29.93 48.93 14.89
N GLU A 76 -29.32 47.99 15.63
CA GLU A 76 -27.99 47.47 15.31
C GLU A 76 -28.08 46.16 14.50
N ALA A 77 -27.30 46.07 13.42
CA ALA A 77 -27.11 44.84 12.66
C ALA A 77 -26.15 43.92 13.44
N THR A 78 -26.56 42.68 13.71
CA THR A 78 -25.67 41.67 14.28
C THR A 78 -24.64 41.28 13.24
N GLU A 79 -23.38 41.59 13.52
CA GLU A 79 -22.20 41.38 12.68
C GLU A 79 -21.68 39.93 12.72
N ASP A 80 -22.59 38.94 12.84
CA ASP A 80 -22.23 37.52 12.87
C ASP A 80 -23.02 36.77 11.78
N GLY A 81 -22.45 36.75 10.58
CA GLY A 81 -23.00 36.03 9.44
C GLY A 81 -22.72 34.54 9.58
N THR A 82 -23.68 33.75 10.09
CA THR A 82 -23.90 32.33 9.77
C THR A 82 -25.11 31.75 10.56
N GLU A 83 -26.22 32.48 10.70
CA GLU A 83 -27.48 31.78 10.92
C GLU A 83 -27.95 31.21 9.59
N ALA A 84 -27.91 29.88 9.46
CA ALA A 84 -28.54 29.18 8.35
C ALA A 84 -30.01 29.61 8.31
N SER A 85 -30.37 30.43 7.32
CA SER A 85 -31.76 30.83 7.11
C SER A 85 -32.58 29.55 6.98
N ILE A 86 -33.61 29.38 7.80
CA ILE A 86 -34.48 28.20 7.73
C ILE A 86 -35.49 28.44 6.60
N PRO A 87 -35.69 27.51 5.66
CA PRO A 87 -36.69 27.68 4.61
C PRO A 87 -38.08 27.73 5.24
N VAL A 88 -38.90 28.70 4.81
CA VAL A 88 -40.30 28.81 5.24
C VAL A 88 -41.19 27.73 4.60
N ALA A 89 -40.75 27.18 3.47
CA ALA A 89 -41.36 26.06 2.80
C ALA A 89 -40.32 25.26 2.01
N GLU A 90 -40.51 23.96 1.93
CA GLU A 90 -39.66 23.05 1.16
C GLU A 90 -40.50 21.99 0.45
N GLN A 91 -40.14 21.68 -0.79
CA GLN A 91 -40.82 20.70 -1.61
C GLN A 91 -39.82 19.96 -2.50
N ARG A 92 -40.00 18.65 -2.68
CA ARG A 92 -39.20 17.83 -3.59
C ARG A 92 -40.05 17.32 -4.73
N PHE A 93 -39.51 17.43 -5.92
CA PHE A 93 -40.16 17.00 -7.14
C PHE A 93 -39.25 16.07 -7.93
N PRO A 94 -39.78 15.09 -8.67
CA PRO A 94 -38.98 14.39 -9.67
C PRO A 94 -38.46 15.42 -10.69
N CYS A 95 -37.28 15.19 -11.26
CA CYS A 95 -36.69 16.10 -12.26
C CYS A 95 -37.67 16.46 -13.39
N PHE A 96 -38.52 15.50 -13.79
CA PHE A 96 -39.64 15.74 -14.71
C PHE A 96 -40.99 15.51 -14.02
N PRO A 97 -41.60 16.56 -13.43
CA PRO A 97 -42.95 16.50 -12.87
C PRO A 97 -43.99 16.17 -13.95
N ARG A 98 -45.10 15.53 -13.55
CA ARG A 98 -46.19 15.21 -14.50
C ARG A 98 -46.75 16.43 -15.21
N ALA A 99 -46.79 17.58 -14.53
CA ALA A 99 -47.23 18.84 -15.11
C ALA A 99 -46.41 19.23 -16.36
N PHE A 100 -45.11 18.90 -16.42
CA PHE A 100 -44.24 19.31 -17.51
C PHE A 100 -44.48 18.56 -18.84
N GLN A 101 -45.40 17.59 -18.85
CA GLN A 101 -45.90 16.97 -20.09
C GLN A 101 -46.53 18.00 -21.03
N GLU A 102 -47.09 19.07 -20.48
CA GLU A 102 -47.53 20.24 -21.23
C GLU A 102 -46.40 21.29 -21.23
N GLU A 103 -46.01 21.76 -22.42
CA GLU A 103 -44.81 22.59 -22.64
C GLU A 103 -44.85 23.92 -21.88
N GLN A 104 -46.05 24.49 -21.70
CA GLN A 104 -46.27 25.76 -21.01
C GLN A 104 -46.81 25.60 -19.58
N ALA A 105 -47.06 24.37 -19.13
CA ALA A 105 -47.56 24.17 -17.77
C ALA A 105 -46.48 24.48 -16.74
N MET A 106 -46.89 25.10 -15.64
CA MET A 106 -46.05 25.40 -14.50
C MET A 106 -46.47 24.56 -13.30
N LEU A 107 -45.56 24.42 -12.35
CA LEU A 107 -45.76 23.74 -11.10
C LEU A 107 -46.25 24.73 -10.05
N ASP A 108 -47.35 24.41 -9.39
CA ASP A 108 -47.89 25.20 -8.28
C ASP A 108 -47.01 25.04 -7.02
N GLY A 109 -46.56 26.17 -6.47
CA GLY A 109 -45.90 26.25 -5.17
C GLY A 109 -46.91 26.19 -4.01
N PRO A 110 -46.42 26.21 -2.74
CA PRO A 110 -47.29 26.32 -1.58
C PRO A 110 -47.91 27.72 -1.46
N ALA A 111 -48.96 27.83 -0.64
CA ALA A 111 -49.42 29.12 -0.15
C ALA A 111 -48.42 29.63 0.91
N LEU A 112 -47.94 30.85 0.73
CA LEU A 112 -47.03 31.60 1.58
C LEU A 112 -47.72 32.88 2.05
N ASP A 113 -47.35 33.36 3.23
CA ASP A 113 -47.79 34.66 3.72
C ASP A 113 -47.26 35.79 2.82
N ALA A 114 -47.95 36.93 2.78
CA ALA A 114 -47.51 38.08 2.02
C ALA A 114 -46.12 38.57 2.50
N GLY A 115 -45.20 38.77 1.56
CA GLY A 115 -43.80 39.07 1.86
C GLY A 115 -42.89 38.90 0.64
N THR A 116 -41.59 39.14 0.83
CA THR A 116 -40.58 38.97 -0.22
C THR A 116 -39.83 37.66 0.00
N TYR A 117 -39.70 36.87 -1.06
CA TYR A 117 -39.09 35.55 -1.01
C TYR A 117 -38.05 35.34 -2.11
N GLU A 118 -37.09 34.47 -1.84
CA GLU A 118 -36.16 33.90 -2.81
C GLU A 118 -36.38 32.38 -2.83
N LEU A 119 -36.36 31.76 -4.03
CA LEU A 119 -36.31 30.30 -4.13
C LEU A 119 -34.89 29.83 -4.37
N VAL A 120 -34.52 28.76 -3.68
CA VAL A 120 -33.33 27.96 -3.94
C VAL A 120 -33.79 26.63 -4.54
N LEU A 121 -33.32 26.34 -5.75
CA LEU A 121 -33.55 25.07 -6.43
C LEU A 121 -32.25 24.27 -6.42
N THR A 122 -32.28 23.10 -5.80
CA THR A 122 -31.13 22.19 -5.73
C THR A 122 -31.43 20.93 -6.54
N GLY A 123 -30.64 20.70 -7.59
CA GLY A 123 -30.65 19.44 -8.33
C GLY A 123 -30.06 18.29 -7.51
N LEU A 124 -30.69 17.12 -7.57
CA LEU A 124 -30.25 15.93 -6.85
C LEU A 124 -30.14 14.76 -7.81
N VAL A 125 -28.99 14.07 -7.78
CA VAL A 125 -28.77 12.81 -8.51
C VAL A 125 -29.27 11.62 -7.70
N ARG A 126 -29.19 10.41 -8.28
CA ARG A 126 -29.61 9.17 -7.61
C ARG A 126 -28.98 9.02 -6.22
N GLY A 127 -29.83 8.66 -5.26
CA GLY A 127 -29.45 8.58 -3.85
C GLY A 127 -29.52 9.91 -3.11
N GLN A 128 -30.18 10.92 -3.68
CA GLN A 128 -30.43 12.23 -3.07
C GLN A 128 -29.13 12.99 -2.73
N ARG A 129 -28.12 12.83 -3.58
CA ARG A 129 -26.83 13.53 -3.47
C ARG A 129 -26.88 14.80 -4.30
N SER A 130 -26.41 15.91 -3.72
CA SER A 130 -26.09 17.12 -4.46
C SER A 130 -24.74 16.96 -5.17
N TYR A 131 -24.52 17.75 -6.21
CA TYR A 131 -23.30 17.75 -7.03
C TYR A 131 -22.76 19.17 -7.18
N SER A 132 -21.60 19.31 -7.80
CA SER A 132 -20.95 20.60 -8.01
C SER A 132 -21.86 21.54 -8.81
N ARG A 133 -22.16 22.72 -8.26
CA ARG A 133 -23.05 23.74 -8.87
C ARG A 133 -24.52 23.28 -9.01
N SER A 134 -24.99 22.35 -8.18
CA SER A 134 -26.39 21.88 -8.21
C SER A 134 -27.42 22.91 -7.72
N GLU A 135 -27.00 24.01 -7.11
CA GLU A 135 -27.88 25.04 -6.52
C GLU A 135 -28.05 26.26 -7.44
N VAL A 136 -29.30 26.70 -7.62
CA VAL A 136 -29.66 27.93 -8.34
C VAL A 136 -30.63 28.75 -7.51
N ARG A 137 -30.38 30.05 -7.43
CA ARG A 137 -31.23 31.03 -6.74
C ARG A 137 -32.03 31.84 -7.75
N THR A 138 -33.30 32.08 -7.44
CA THR A 138 -34.13 33.01 -8.21
C THR A 138 -33.82 34.45 -7.81
N GLU A 139 -34.20 35.41 -8.64
CA GLU A 139 -34.32 36.78 -8.16
C GLU A 139 -35.43 36.85 -7.08
N PRO A 140 -35.29 37.73 -6.07
CA PRO A 140 -36.34 37.92 -5.07
C PRO A 140 -37.67 38.38 -5.70
N PHE A 141 -38.78 37.82 -5.23
CA PHE A 141 -40.13 38.14 -5.71
C PHE A 141 -41.08 38.43 -4.55
N VAL A 142 -42.12 39.21 -4.82
CA VAL A 142 -43.12 39.61 -3.82
C VAL A 142 -44.36 38.73 -3.95
N VAL A 143 -44.78 38.14 -2.84
CA VAL A 143 -46.05 37.44 -2.69
C VAL A 143 -47.07 38.42 -2.11
N GLU A 144 -48.18 38.61 -2.81
CA GLU A 144 -49.34 39.37 -2.33
C GLU A 144 -50.46 38.41 -1.87
N GLU A 145 -51.31 38.88 -0.97
CA GLU A 145 -52.42 38.08 -0.43
C GLU A 145 -53.39 37.66 -1.56
N ASN A 146 -53.67 36.36 -1.67
CA ASN A 146 -54.53 35.76 -2.70
C ASN A 146 -54.09 35.98 -4.16
N ALA A 147 -52.81 36.28 -4.39
CA ALA A 147 -52.24 36.39 -5.73
C ALA A 147 -51.28 35.22 -6.02
N THR A 148 -51.21 34.83 -7.30
CA THR A 148 -50.24 33.85 -7.80
C THR A 148 -49.33 34.54 -8.80
N ILE A 149 -48.02 34.47 -8.59
CA ILE A 149 -47.02 34.97 -9.53
C ILE A 149 -46.44 33.83 -10.38
N ASP A 150 -46.27 34.06 -11.67
CA ASP A 150 -45.55 33.15 -12.57
C ASP A 150 -44.08 33.58 -12.61
N LEU A 151 -43.19 32.70 -12.16
CA LEU A 151 -41.76 32.97 -12.15
C LEU A 151 -41.14 32.66 -13.52
N ASP A 152 -40.04 33.36 -13.82
CA ASP A 152 -39.22 33.04 -14.99
C ASP A 152 -38.65 31.62 -14.88
N PRO A 153 -38.47 30.90 -16.00
CA PRO A 153 -37.91 29.56 -15.98
C PRO A 153 -36.51 29.51 -15.38
N VAL A 154 -36.31 28.63 -14.40
CA VAL A 154 -35.02 28.41 -13.74
C VAL A 154 -34.26 27.29 -14.45
N TYR A 155 -32.96 27.45 -14.71
CA TYR A 155 -32.17 26.39 -15.35
C TYR A 155 -31.17 25.80 -14.36
N ILE A 156 -31.32 24.51 -14.08
CA ILE A 156 -30.45 23.79 -13.15
C ILE A 156 -29.24 23.27 -13.95
N PRO A 157 -27.99 23.58 -13.54
CA PRO A 157 -26.80 23.03 -14.17
C PRO A 157 -26.82 21.51 -14.17
N SER A 158 -26.52 20.87 -15.30
CA SER A 158 -26.34 19.42 -15.33
C SER A 158 -25.11 19.01 -14.50
N PRO A 159 -25.15 17.89 -13.77
CA PRO A 159 -23.96 17.32 -13.13
C PRO A 159 -22.86 16.99 -14.15
N THR A 160 -21.64 16.86 -13.67
CA THR A 160 -20.54 16.31 -14.47
C THR A 160 -20.66 14.80 -14.58
N ALA A 161 -19.99 14.18 -15.56
CA ALA A 161 -20.03 12.74 -15.75
C ALA A 161 -19.58 12.00 -14.47
N CYS A 162 -18.58 12.58 -13.79
CA CYS A 162 -18.06 12.07 -12.52
C CYS A 162 -18.92 12.33 -11.28
N GLU A 163 -20.10 12.93 -11.41
CA GLU A 163 -21.02 13.23 -10.31
C GLU A 163 -22.50 12.99 -10.68
N ASP A 164 -22.80 12.44 -11.86
CA ASP A 164 -24.16 12.28 -12.37
C ASP A 164 -24.81 10.95 -11.96
N GLY A 165 -24.04 10.04 -11.36
CA GLY A 165 -24.51 8.72 -10.93
C GLY A 165 -24.79 7.76 -12.09
N LEU A 166 -24.23 8.03 -13.27
CA LEU A 166 -24.20 7.16 -14.44
C LEU A 166 -22.78 6.60 -14.63
N ASP A 167 -22.72 5.51 -15.40
CA ASP A 167 -21.47 4.90 -15.88
C ASP A 167 -21.36 5.33 -17.34
N ASN A 168 -20.69 6.47 -17.57
CA ASN A 168 -20.74 7.22 -18.83
C ASN A 168 -19.81 6.65 -19.91
N ASP A 169 -18.91 5.74 -19.55
CA ASP A 169 -18.06 4.96 -20.47
C ASP A 169 -18.34 3.45 -20.47
N GLU A 170 -19.30 3.00 -19.66
CA GLU A 170 -19.81 1.63 -19.55
C GLU A 170 -18.78 0.60 -19.03
N ASP A 171 -17.80 1.02 -18.23
CA ASP A 171 -16.78 0.14 -17.65
C ASP A 171 -17.25 -0.62 -16.38
N GLY A 172 -18.40 -0.21 -15.83
CA GLY A 172 -19.02 -0.78 -14.63
C GLY A 172 -18.70 -0.05 -13.33
N LEU A 173 -17.92 1.02 -13.38
CA LEU A 173 -17.64 1.95 -12.29
C LEU A 173 -18.47 3.23 -12.49
N VAL A 174 -18.67 4.00 -11.42
CA VAL A 174 -19.57 5.16 -11.43
C VAL A 174 -18.95 6.28 -10.58
N ASP A 175 -19.00 7.51 -11.08
CA ASP A 175 -18.56 8.71 -10.38
C ASP A 175 -17.15 8.56 -9.76
N LEU A 176 -16.95 8.98 -8.52
CA LEU A 176 -15.68 8.89 -7.78
C LEU A 176 -15.18 7.45 -7.53
N VAL A 177 -15.98 6.43 -7.82
CA VAL A 177 -15.52 5.03 -7.80
C VAL A 177 -14.77 4.69 -9.09
N ASP A 178 -15.04 5.41 -10.18
CA ASP A 178 -14.29 5.33 -11.43
C ASP A 178 -12.91 6.04 -11.31
N PRO A 179 -11.80 5.33 -11.58
CA PRO A 179 -10.47 5.91 -11.70
C PRO A 179 -10.35 7.09 -12.68
N SER A 180 -11.14 7.11 -13.76
CA SER A 180 -11.19 8.20 -14.74
C SER A 180 -11.56 9.54 -14.07
N CYS A 181 -12.36 9.46 -13.00
CA CYS A 181 -12.86 10.58 -12.24
C CYS A 181 -11.97 11.02 -11.07
N GLN A 182 -10.94 10.24 -10.72
CA GLN A 182 -10.03 10.57 -9.61
C GLN A 182 -9.11 11.76 -9.94
N ASP A 183 -8.63 11.84 -11.18
CA ASP A 183 -7.66 12.86 -11.60
C ASP A 183 -8.36 14.16 -12.07
N ASN A 184 -9.64 14.10 -12.49
CA ASN A 184 -10.41 15.26 -12.93
C ASN A 184 -11.92 15.13 -12.61
N PRO A 185 -12.37 15.50 -11.39
CA PRO A 185 -13.78 15.42 -10.98
C PRO A 185 -14.72 16.33 -11.80
N ALA A 186 -14.18 17.38 -12.41
CA ALA A 186 -14.92 18.25 -13.34
C ALA A 186 -14.88 17.76 -14.80
N GLY A 187 -14.25 16.59 -15.03
CA GLY A 187 -13.89 16.06 -16.33
C GLY A 187 -15.04 15.42 -17.10
N ASP A 188 -14.66 14.78 -18.20
CA ASP A 188 -15.52 13.99 -19.05
C ASP A 188 -15.09 12.52 -18.91
N GLU A 189 -15.99 11.69 -18.41
CA GLU A 189 -15.85 10.23 -18.35
C GLU A 189 -16.08 9.62 -19.74
N HIS A 190 -16.78 10.31 -20.68
CA HIS A 190 -17.09 9.77 -22.02
C HIS A 190 -15.86 9.48 -22.88
N THR A 191 -14.72 10.07 -22.58
CA THR A 191 -13.46 9.64 -23.18
C THR A 191 -12.92 8.45 -22.41
N ALA A 192 -13.02 7.27 -23.03
CA ALA A 192 -12.39 5.98 -22.66
C ALA A 192 -10.83 6.01 -22.65
N VAL A 193 -10.27 7.13 -22.23
CA VAL A 193 -8.85 7.33 -22.02
C VAL A 193 -8.77 7.54 -20.51
N HIS A 194 -8.81 6.48 -19.71
CA HIS A 194 -7.60 5.71 -19.45
C HIS A 194 -7.90 4.36 -18.74
N GLY A 195 -8.28 3.35 -19.52
CA GLY A 195 -8.34 1.93 -19.11
C GLY A 195 -6.95 1.32 -18.86
N PHE A 196 -6.15 1.94 -17.98
CA PHE A 196 -4.92 1.34 -17.50
C PHE A 196 -5.12 0.78 -16.10
N THR A 197 -4.66 -0.45 -15.90
CA THR A 197 -4.60 -1.06 -14.56
C THR A 197 -3.35 -0.52 -13.87
N ARG A 198 -3.50 0.08 -12.69
CA ARG A 198 -2.36 0.47 -11.85
C ARG A 198 -1.93 -0.73 -11.02
N VAL A 199 -0.68 -1.14 -11.14
CA VAL A 199 -0.12 -2.25 -10.36
C VAL A 199 1.03 -1.69 -9.53
N ALA A 200 0.90 -1.80 -8.21
CA ALA A 200 1.88 -1.30 -7.28
C ALA A 200 2.44 -2.46 -6.44
N PHE A 201 3.75 -2.56 -6.33
CA PHE A 201 4.41 -3.63 -5.58
C PHE A 201 5.83 -3.22 -5.21
N LYS A 202 6.42 -3.96 -4.27
CA LYS A 202 7.85 -3.90 -3.97
C LYS A 202 8.34 -5.35 -3.95
N PRO A 203 9.34 -5.73 -4.77
CA PRO A 203 9.87 -7.09 -4.72
C PRO A 203 10.63 -7.30 -3.41
N THR A 204 10.36 -8.41 -2.75
CA THR A 204 11.11 -8.93 -1.60
C THR A 204 11.51 -10.39 -1.85
N PHE A 205 12.41 -10.91 -1.02
CA PHE A 205 13.00 -12.22 -1.23
C PHE A 205 13.13 -12.98 0.09
N PHE A 206 12.78 -14.26 0.08
CA PHE A 206 12.83 -15.21 1.20
C PHE A 206 12.23 -14.63 2.48
N ASN A 207 10.95 -14.27 2.44
CA ASN A 207 10.21 -13.68 3.55
C ASN A 207 10.79 -12.33 4.01
N GLU A 208 10.96 -11.41 3.06
CA GLU A 208 11.48 -10.05 3.32
C GLU A 208 12.88 -9.99 3.96
N HIS A 209 13.78 -10.89 3.59
CA HIS A 209 15.12 -10.90 4.16
C HIS A 209 15.86 -9.56 3.92
N PRO A 210 16.32 -8.85 4.98
CA PRO A 210 16.71 -7.45 4.89
C PRO A 210 17.97 -7.17 4.07
N GLN A 211 18.76 -8.22 3.81
CA GLN A 211 20.00 -8.11 3.02
C GLN A 211 19.82 -8.48 1.55
N LEU A 212 18.69 -9.10 1.17
CA LEU A 212 18.53 -9.63 -0.18
C LEU A 212 17.89 -8.64 -1.12
N ARG A 213 18.52 -8.54 -2.29
CA ARG A 213 18.16 -7.61 -3.35
C ARG A 213 18.16 -8.32 -4.69
N CYS A 214 17.53 -7.70 -5.68
CA CYS A 214 17.52 -8.14 -7.07
C CYS A 214 18.91 -8.54 -7.59
N ARG A 215 19.94 -7.73 -7.29
CA ARG A 215 21.33 -7.97 -7.73
C ARG A 215 21.94 -9.21 -7.09
N ASP A 216 21.51 -9.57 -5.88
CA ASP A 216 22.14 -10.63 -5.10
C ASP A 216 21.71 -12.01 -5.59
N LEU A 217 20.57 -12.08 -6.29
CA LEU A 217 19.98 -13.30 -6.85
C LEU A 217 20.10 -13.38 -8.38
N ASP A 218 20.89 -12.50 -9.01
CA ASP A 218 20.96 -12.34 -10.47
C ASP A 218 19.57 -12.22 -11.12
N VAL A 219 18.69 -11.44 -10.49
CA VAL A 219 17.37 -11.06 -11.03
C VAL A 219 17.46 -9.64 -11.58
N PRO A 220 17.87 -9.45 -12.84
CA PRO A 220 18.00 -8.11 -13.43
C PRO A 220 16.65 -7.51 -13.82
N TYR A 221 15.63 -8.32 -14.11
CA TYR A 221 14.30 -7.87 -14.53
C TYR A 221 13.18 -8.60 -13.80
N LEU A 222 12.03 -7.94 -13.72
CA LEU A 222 10.75 -8.51 -13.36
C LEU A 222 9.82 -8.42 -14.57
N ALA A 223 9.10 -9.49 -14.86
CA ALA A 223 8.06 -9.48 -15.88
C ALA A 223 6.69 -9.52 -15.22
N ILE A 224 5.81 -8.62 -15.63
CA ILE A 224 4.41 -8.67 -15.24
C ILE A 224 3.67 -9.46 -16.31
N LYS A 225 2.96 -10.50 -15.89
CA LYS A 225 2.18 -11.36 -16.77
C LYS A 225 0.69 -11.13 -16.53
N VAL A 226 -0.06 -11.04 -17.62
CA VAL A 226 -1.53 -11.07 -17.62
C VAL A 226 -1.98 -12.29 -18.40
N ASP A 227 -2.80 -13.14 -17.79
CA ASP A 227 -3.23 -14.43 -18.33
C ASP A 227 -2.06 -15.30 -18.84
N GLY A 228 -0.95 -15.27 -18.09
CA GLY A 228 0.28 -16.02 -18.40
C GLY A 228 1.15 -15.42 -19.51
N GLN A 229 0.75 -14.31 -20.14
CA GLN A 229 1.57 -13.61 -21.15
C GLN A 229 2.26 -12.38 -20.55
N ALA A 230 3.56 -12.22 -20.79
CA ALA A 230 4.29 -11.03 -20.35
C ALA A 230 3.76 -9.78 -21.08
N VAL A 231 3.29 -8.79 -20.31
CA VAL A 231 2.75 -7.52 -20.82
C VAL A 231 3.62 -6.32 -20.46
N GLU A 232 4.49 -6.45 -19.47
CA GLU A 232 5.47 -5.43 -19.08
C GLU A 232 6.76 -6.11 -18.62
N CYS A 233 7.91 -5.49 -18.91
CA CYS A 233 9.23 -5.93 -18.46
C CYS A 233 9.98 -4.76 -17.81
N LEU A 234 10.33 -4.90 -16.54
CA LEU A 234 10.83 -3.80 -15.71
C LEU A 234 12.19 -4.17 -15.12
N PRO A 235 13.13 -3.23 -15.00
CA PRO A 235 14.34 -3.47 -14.24
C PRO A 235 13.96 -3.78 -12.78
N CYS A 236 14.54 -4.86 -12.26
CA CYS A 236 14.36 -5.21 -10.86
C CYS A 236 15.11 -4.17 -10.02
N ASN A 237 14.37 -3.43 -9.19
CA ASN A 237 14.94 -2.57 -8.16
C ASN A 237 14.19 -2.82 -6.85
N ASP A 238 14.90 -2.77 -5.72
CA ASP A 238 14.36 -3.12 -4.40
C ASP A 238 13.44 -2.03 -3.81
N GLN A 239 12.89 -1.17 -4.67
CA GLN A 239 12.06 -0.04 -4.31
C GLN A 239 10.61 -0.30 -4.69
N TYR A 240 9.71 0.52 -4.13
CA TYR A 240 8.30 0.48 -4.49
C TYR A 240 8.12 0.93 -5.95
N GLN A 241 7.46 0.09 -6.75
CA GLN A 241 7.22 0.31 -8.17
C GLN A 241 5.72 0.53 -8.38
N VAL A 242 5.37 1.45 -9.27
CA VAL A 242 3.99 1.66 -9.74
C VAL A 242 3.99 1.63 -11.25
N VAL A 243 3.21 0.70 -11.80
CA VAL A 243 3.20 0.36 -13.22
C VAL A 243 1.80 0.60 -13.76
N ARG A 244 1.71 1.12 -14.98
CA ARG A 244 0.43 1.37 -15.66
C ARG A 244 0.33 0.42 -16.84
N LEU A 245 -0.54 -0.57 -16.74
CA LEU A 245 -0.77 -1.55 -17.79
C LEU A 245 -1.93 -1.14 -18.65
N THR A 246 -1.70 -0.89 -19.93
CA THR A 246 -2.80 -0.69 -20.89
C THR A 246 -3.30 -2.05 -21.35
N ILE A 247 -4.51 -2.41 -20.95
CA ILE A 247 -5.15 -3.66 -21.33
C ILE A 247 -6.27 -3.32 -22.30
N ASP A 248 -6.35 -4.05 -23.41
CA ASP A 248 -7.36 -3.81 -24.44
C ASP A 248 -8.77 -3.79 -23.82
N PRO A 249 -9.50 -2.66 -23.86
CA PRO A 249 -10.85 -2.56 -23.30
C PRO A 249 -11.85 -3.47 -24.01
N ALA A 250 -11.59 -3.88 -25.26
CA ALA A 250 -12.41 -4.86 -25.98
C ALA A 250 -12.31 -6.28 -25.38
N ALA A 251 -11.31 -6.56 -24.54
CA ALA A 251 -11.22 -7.80 -23.77
C ALA A 251 -12.30 -7.90 -22.67
N GLY A 252 -13.01 -6.80 -22.40
CA GLY A 252 -14.27 -6.79 -21.67
C GLY A 252 -14.15 -7.13 -20.18
N ARG A 253 -15.27 -6.99 -19.48
CA ARG A 253 -15.51 -7.12 -18.03
C ARG A 253 -15.14 -8.49 -17.40
N ALA A 254 -14.29 -9.28 -18.03
CA ALA A 254 -13.84 -10.58 -17.53
C ALA A 254 -12.69 -10.39 -16.53
N ALA A 255 -12.73 -11.15 -15.44
CA ALA A 255 -11.62 -11.25 -14.52
C ALA A 255 -10.40 -11.85 -15.24
N ARG A 256 -9.24 -11.22 -15.05
CA ARG A 256 -7.95 -11.57 -15.65
C ARG A 256 -7.00 -11.99 -14.53
N GLU A 257 -6.08 -12.91 -14.78
CA GLU A 257 -5.04 -13.26 -13.81
C GLU A 257 -3.83 -12.36 -14.04
N ILE A 258 -3.32 -11.73 -12.98
CA ILE A 258 -2.03 -11.03 -13.00
C ILE A 258 -1.04 -11.79 -12.13
N ALA A 259 0.23 -11.85 -12.54
CA ALA A 259 1.30 -12.34 -11.71
C ALA A 259 2.63 -11.67 -12.06
N VAL A 260 3.61 -11.77 -11.16
CA VAL A 260 4.97 -11.25 -11.35
C VAL A 260 5.95 -12.42 -11.40
N VAL A 261 6.94 -12.37 -12.28
CA VAL A 261 8.03 -13.36 -12.36
C VAL A 261 9.39 -12.68 -12.38
N ALA A 262 10.40 -13.34 -11.81
CA ALA A 262 11.79 -12.97 -12.00
C ALA A 262 12.25 -13.37 -13.41
N ALA A 263 13.02 -12.52 -14.09
CA ALA A 263 13.43 -12.74 -15.47
C ALA A 263 14.87 -12.24 -15.77
N ARG A 264 15.47 -12.77 -16.84
CA ARG A 264 16.76 -12.33 -17.40
C ARG A 264 16.62 -11.65 -18.76
N PRO A 265 17.57 -10.74 -19.11
CA PRO A 265 17.63 -10.11 -20.42
C PRO A 265 17.66 -11.15 -21.52
N GLY A 266 16.63 -11.11 -22.37
CA GLY A 266 16.69 -11.74 -23.69
C GLY A 266 17.55 -10.92 -24.67
N ALA A 267 17.48 -11.26 -25.96
CA ALA A 267 18.20 -10.54 -27.02
C ALA A 267 17.64 -9.12 -27.31
N GLY A 268 16.66 -8.65 -26.54
CA GLY A 268 15.99 -7.36 -26.70
C GLY A 268 16.74 -6.18 -26.10
N ALA A 269 16.33 -4.96 -26.46
CA ALA A 269 16.81 -3.73 -25.84
C ALA A 269 16.07 -3.44 -24.53
N LEU A 270 16.75 -2.84 -23.55
CA LEU A 270 16.17 -2.46 -22.25
C LEU A 270 14.78 -1.81 -22.39
N GLY A 271 13.78 -2.38 -21.72
CA GLY A 271 12.39 -1.92 -21.75
C GLY A 271 11.52 -2.57 -22.83
N ASP A 272 12.08 -3.39 -23.71
CA ASP A 272 11.30 -4.26 -24.61
C ASP A 272 10.83 -5.53 -23.86
N LEU A 273 9.64 -6.04 -24.18
CA LEU A 273 9.15 -7.33 -23.67
C LEU A 273 10.08 -8.48 -24.01
N ALA A 274 10.80 -8.38 -25.14
CA ALA A 274 11.86 -9.31 -25.49
C ALA A 274 13.02 -9.34 -24.48
N SER A 275 13.11 -8.37 -23.57
CA SER A 275 14.08 -8.33 -22.47
C SER A 275 13.72 -9.26 -21.31
N CYS A 276 12.49 -9.79 -21.24
CA CYS A 276 12.09 -10.75 -20.21
C CYS A 276 11.86 -12.15 -20.81
N ALA A 277 12.74 -12.58 -21.73
CA ALA A 277 12.54 -13.81 -22.50
C ALA A 277 12.84 -15.10 -21.72
N GLU A 278 13.71 -15.04 -20.71
CA GLU A 278 14.04 -16.18 -19.85
C GLU A 278 13.44 -15.96 -18.47
N GLU A 279 12.46 -16.79 -18.11
CA GLU A 279 11.87 -16.82 -16.77
C GLU A 279 12.83 -17.52 -15.80
N LEU A 280 13.05 -16.88 -14.65
CA LEU A 280 13.87 -17.42 -13.55
C LEU A 280 13.02 -18.03 -12.44
N SER A 281 11.74 -17.65 -12.35
CA SER A 281 10.83 -18.12 -11.32
C SER A 281 9.48 -18.54 -11.89
N GLN A 282 8.74 -19.28 -11.08
CA GLN A 282 7.29 -19.42 -11.21
C GLN A 282 6.61 -18.07 -10.91
N PRO A 283 5.34 -17.91 -11.31
CA PRO A 283 4.57 -16.72 -10.99
C PRO A 283 4.35 -16.55 -9.48
N VAL A 284 4.82 -15.44 -8.94
CA VAL A 284 4.55 -14.99 -7.57
C VAL A 284 3.47 -13.92 -7.58
N ALA A 285 2.76 -13.77 -6.46
CA ALA A 285 1.70 -12.78 -6.28
C ALA A 285 0.60 -12.84 -7.36
N SER A 286 -0.05 -14.00 -7.51
CA SER A 286 -1.17 -14.16 -8.45
C SER A 286 -2.50 -13.69 -7.86
N THR A 287 -3.23 -12.86 -8.60
CA THR A 287 -4.60 -12.47 -8.25
C THR A 287 -5.46 -12.22 -9.48
N THR A 288 -6.77 -12.27 -9.31
CA THR A 288 -7.72 -11.90 -10.36
C THR A 288 -8.11 -10.43 -10.27
N PHE A 289 -8.14 -9.72 -11.39
CA PHE A 289 -8.50 -8.32 -11.45
C PHE A 289 -9.38 -7.98 -12.65
N TYR A 290 -10.03 -6.83 -12.59
CA TYR A 290 -10.75 -6.24 -13.72
C TYR A 290 -9.91 -5.13 -14.35
N PRO A 291 -9.85 -5.01 -15.69
CA PRO A 291 -9.17 -3.90 -16.35
C PRO A 291 -9.61 -2.55 -15.78
N GLY A 292 -8.65 -1.67 -15.47
CA GLY A 292 -8.91 -0.37 -14.82
C GLY A 292 -8.71 -0.38 -13.31
N ALA A 293 -8.57 -1.55 -12.68
CA ALA A 293 -8.33 -1.65 -11.24
C ALA A 293 -6.99 -1.02 -10.79
N SER A 294 -6.94 -0.60 -9.53
CA SER A 294 -5.70 -0.33 -8.80
C SER A 294 -5.38 -1.50 -7.88
N LEU A 295 -4.26 -2.16 -8.12
CA LEU A 295 -3.80 -3.35 -7.42
C LEU A 295 -2.54 -3.05 -6.62
N GLN A 296 -2.52 -3.55 -5.38
CA GLN A 296 -1.31 -3.66 -4.58
C GLN A 296 -0.97 -5.14 -4.46
N LEU A 297 0.15 -5.56 -5.04
CA LEU A 297 0.60 -6.96 -5.01
C LEU A 297 1.69 -7.12 -3.95
N ASP A 298 1.56 -8.21 -3.19
CA ASP A 298 2.60 -8.66 -2.26
C ASP A 298 3.53 -9.62 -3.01
N VAL A 299 4.69 -9.11 -3.42
CA VAL A 299 5.63 -9.81 -4.31
C VAL A 299 6.84 -10.22 -3.48
N ASP A 300 6.76 -11.41 -2.88
CA ASP A 300 7.87 -12.07 -2.22
C ASP A 300 8.26 -13.32 -3.01
N PHE A 301 9.54 -13.45 -3.34
CA PHE A 301 10.08 -14.64 -4.00
C PHE A 301 10.72 -15.56 -2.97
N ASP A 302 10.13 -16.73 -2.75
CA ASP A 302 10.72 -17.78 -1.93
C ASP A 302 11.70 -18.65 -2.76
N ARG A 303 12.46 -19.51 -2.09
CA ARG A 303 13.46 -20.42 -2.66
C ARG A 303 12.84 -21.33 -3.71
N ASP A 304 11.65 -21.83 -3.39
CA ASP A 304 10.95 -22.80 -4.23
C ASP A 304 10.30 -22.17 -5.46
N ASP A 305 10.22 -20.83 -5.52
CA ASP A 305 9.70 -20.13 -6.69
C ASP A 305 10.71 -20.14 -7.83
N PHE A 306 12.02 -20.23 -7.57
CA PHE A 306 13.04 -20.21 -8.61
C PHE A 306 13.09 -21.53 -9.40
N LEU A 307 13.06 -21.44 -10.73
CA LEU A 307 13.09 -22.60 -11.63
C LEU A 307 14.40 -23.38 -11.57
N ASN A 308 15.50 -22.69 -11.26
CA ASN A 308 16.81 -23.29 -11.04
C ASN A 308 17.28 -22.97 -9.62
N PRO A 309 17.90 -23.94 -8.93
CA PRO A 309 18.51 -23.67 -7.63
C PRO A 309 19.54 -22.55 -7.76
N ILE A 310 19.42 -21.55 -6.91
CA ILE A 310 20.45 -20.51 -6.80
C ILE A 310 21.66 -21.16 -6.14
N VAL A 311 22.81 -21.16 -6.82
CA VAL A 311 24.06 -21.77 -6.33
C VAL A 311 25.19 -20.75 -6.35
N ARG A 312 25.84 -20.54 -5.21
CA ARG A 312 26.96 -19.60 -5.06
C ARG A 312 27.95 -20.04 -3.99
N PRO A 313 29.22 -19.66 -4.11
CA PRO A 313 30.17 -19.81 -3.00
C PRO A 313 29.71 -19.05 -1.76
N LEU A 314 29.84 -19.66 -0.59
CA LEU A 314 29.93 -18.91 0.64
C LEU A 314 31.24 -18.10 0.59
N SER A 315 31.19 -16.82 0.99
CA SER A 315 32.37 -15.97 1.08
C SER A 315 32.28 -15.06 2.29
N GLY A 316 33.38 -14.86 2.99
CA GLY A 316 33.45 -13.90 4.09
C GLY A 316 34.80 -13.77 4.76
N PHE A 317 34.88 -12.90 5.75
CA PHE A 317 36.08 -12.62 6.52
C PHE A 317 35.92 -13.12 7.95
N VAL A 318 36.98 -13.72 8.49
CA VAL A 318 37.01 -14.19 9.88
C VAL A 318 37.76 -13.17 10.73
N LEU A 319 37.09 -12.62 11.72
CA LEU A 319 37.61 -11.63 12.67
C LEU A 319 37.28 -12.03 14.10
N PHE A 320 38.00 -11.44 15.04
CA PHE A 320 37.84 -11.67 16.48
C PHE A 320 37.63 -10.34 17.18
N ARG A 321 36.66 -10.28 18.09
CA ARG A 321 36.41 -9.08 18.89
C ARG A 321 37.36 -9.05 20.09
N GLY A 322 38.08 -7.94 20.27
CA GLY A 322 38.93 -7.69 21.44
C GLY A 322 38.16 -7.57 22.76
N ASP A 323 38.86 -7.24 23.85
CA ASP A 323 38.27 -7.14 25.19
C ASP A 323 37.21 -6.03 25.32
N ALA A 324 36.31 -6.21 26.29
CA ALA A 324 35.11 -5.39 26.48
C ALA A 324 35.41 -3.89 26.78
N ASP A 325 36.58 -3.58 27.34
CA ASP A 325 37.01 -2.21 27.63
C ASP A 325 37.63 -1.49 26.41
N ASP A 326 37.91 -2.24 25.33
CA ASP A 326 38.66 -1.78 24.15
C ASP A 326 37.73 -1.65 22.92
N ASP A 327 36.71 -0.79 23.08
CA ASP A 327 35.80 -0.23 22.06
C ASP A 327 35.79 -0.98 20.72
N ALA A 328 35.08 -2.13 20.66
CA ALA A 328 34.73 -2.85 19.42
C ALA A 328 35.88 -3.12 18.42
N THR A 329 37.15 -3.19 18.87
CA THR A 329 38.28 -3.43 17.97
C THR A 329 38.20 -4.85 17.39
N LEU A 330 37.96 -4.93 16.08
CA LEU A 330 37.97 -6.18 15.33
C LEU A 330 39.39 -6.50 14.90
N ARG A 331 39.93 -7.63 15.37
CA ARG A 331 41.28 -8.08 15.10
C ARG A 331 41.27 -9.25 14.12
N SER A 332 42.36 -9.43 13.37
CA SER A 332 42.55 -10.55 12.45
C SER A 332 43.79 -11.36 12.80
N CYS A 333 43.87 -12.57 12.27
CA CYS A 333 44.98 -13.49 12.48
C CYS A 333 46.33 -13.09 11.84
N ARG A 334 46.39 -12.05 11.01
CA ARG A 334 47.58 -11.73 10.20
C ARG A 334 48.23 -10.41 10.62
N PRO A 335 49.43 -10.43 11.23
CA PRO A 335 50.23 -9.21 11.41
C PRO A 335 50.92 -8.79 10.10
N PRO A 336 51.17 -7.47 9.89
CA PRO A 336 50.66 -6.35 10.67
C PRO A 336 49.24 -6.02 10.22
N SER A 337 48.24 -6.24 11.08
CA SER A 337 46.91 -5.73 10.81
C SER A 337 46.93 -4.24 11.20
N HIS A 338 46.41 -3.37 10.33
CA HIS A 338 46.14 -1.97 10.72
C HIS A 338 44.97 -1.87 11.73
N LEU A 339 44.48 -3.01 12.21
CA LEU A 339 43.26 -3.18 13.01
C LEU A 339 43.55 -3.55 14.48
N GLY A 340 44.81 -3.47 14.92
CA GLY A 340 45.18 -3.57 16.32
C GLY A 340 45.67 -4.96 16.75
N GLY A 341 46.92 -5.03 17.20
CA GLY A 341 47.49 -6.12 18.00
C GLY A 341 47.65 -7.50 17.34
N ASN A 342 48.48 -8.34 17.96
CA ASN A 342 48.48 -9.78 17.74
C ASN A 342 47.41 -10.41 18.64
N LEU A 343 46.65 -11.38 18.13
CA LEU A 343 45.74 -12.18 18.95
C LEU A 343 46.52 -13.30 19.64
N ALA A 344 46.14 -13.61 20.88
CA ALA A 344 46.65 -14.75 21.64
C ALA A 344 46.03 -16.08 21.19
N ILE A 345 46.07 -16.40 19.89
CA ILE A 345 45.60 -17.67 19.32
C ILE A 345 46.59 -18.18 18.28
N ASP A 346 46.83 -19.49 18.27
CA ASP A 346 47.72 -20.16 17.33
C ASP A 346 46.92 -20.87 16.21
N THR A 347 45.70 -21.31 16.51
CA THR A 347 44.85 -22.04 15.57
C THR A 347 43.41 -21.53 15.58
N VAL A 348 42.71 -21.77 14.48
CA VAL A 348 41.29 -21.48 14.30
C VAL A 348 40.60 -22.76 13.88
N ARG A 349 39.50 -23.09 14.57
CA ARG A 349 38.65 -24.23 14.28
C ARG A 349 37.33 -23.74 13.71
N LEU A 350 36.96 -24.29 12.55
CA LEU A 350 35.78 -23.87 11.78
C LEU A 350 34.89 -25.06 11.51
N ARG A 351 33.58 -24.83 11.53
CA ARG A 351 32.59 -25.81 11.08
C ARG A 351 31.43 -25.08 10.41
N VAL A 352 31.03 -25.51 9.23
CA VAL A 352 29.83 -25.01 8.57
C VAL A 352 28.78 -26.09 8.65
N LEU A 353 27.62 -25.77 9.20
CA LEU A 353 26.46 -26.64 9.26
C LEU A 353 25.44 -26.21 8.21
N ASP A 354 24.68 -27.15 7.65
CA ASP A 354 23.50 -26.87 6.84
C ASP A 354 22.29 -26.45 7.69
N ASP A 355 21.13 -26.29 7.04
CA ASP A 355 19.87 -25.89 7.66
C ASP A 355 19.29 -26.96 8.60
N GLU A 356 19.78 -28.19 8.52
CA GLU A 356 19.43 -29.31 9.39
C GLU A 356 20.43 -29.47 10.56
N GLY A 357 21.47 -28.63 10.60
CA GLY A 357 22.52 -28.66 11.62
C GLY A 357 23.58 -29.73 11.38
N LEU A 358 23.65 -30.31 10.17
CA LEU A 358 24.65 -31.30 9.81
C LEU A 358 25.91 -30.64 9.25
N PRO A 359 27.11 -31.12 9.61
CA PRO A 359 28.36 -30.55 9.10
C PRO A 359 28.50 -30.77 7.60
N LEU A 360 28.78 -29.69 6.88
CA LEU A 360 29.28 -29.75 5.52
C LEU A 360 30.70 -30.31 5.51
N GLY A 361 31.03 -31.09 4.47
CA GLY A 361 32.36 -31.65 4.30
C GLY A 361 33.43 -30.54 4.22
N PRO A 362 34.53 -30.63 4.97
CA PRO A 362 35.57 -29.59 4.99
C PRO A 362 36.26 -29.40 3.64
N GLU A 363 36.19 -30.38 2.74
CA GLU A 363 36.62 -30.27 1.35
C GLU A 363 35.88 -29.20 0.54
N LEU A 364 34.68 -28.82 0.98
CA LEU A 364 33.92 -27.72 0.37
C LEU A 364 34.50 -26.36 0.74
N LEU A 365 35.36 -26.26 1.77
CA LEU A 365 35.93 -25.01 2.24
C LEU A 365 37.34 -24.80 1.66
N HIS A 366 37.50 -23.73 0.89
CA HIS A 366 38.78 -23.27 0.36
C HIS A 366 39.44 -22.29 1.34
N VAL A 367 39.91 -22.80 2.47
CA VAL A 367 40.59 -21.99 3.52
C VAL A 367 41.87 -22.65 3.98
N GLY A 368 43.01 -22.15 3.50
CA GLY A 368 44.34 -22.57 3.96
C GLY A 368 44.60 -24.08 3.85
N GLN A 369 45.63 -24.57 4.56
CA GLN A 369 45.89 -26.00 4.75
C GLN A 369 45.71 -26.34 6.23
N GLY A 370 44.81 -27.29 6.53
CA GLY A 370 44.43 -27.65 7.89
C GLY A 370 44.28 -29.14 8.11
N THR A 371 43.90 -29.49 9.33
CA THR A 371 43.54 -30.84 9.74
C THR A 371 42.04 -30.95 9.92
N VAL A 372 41.46 -32.01 9.37
CA VAL A 372 40.05 -32.35 9.57
C VAL A 372 39.95 -33.18 10.85
N ASP A 373 39.12 -32.72 11.77
CA ASP A 373 38.84 -33.41 13.03
C ASP A 373 37.68 -34.41 12.87
N ASP A 374 37.55 -35.36 13.80
CA ASP A 374 36.56 -36.46 13.73
C ASP A 374 35.09 -35.97 13.73
N ASP A 375 34.84 -34.75 14.22
CA ASP A 375 33.54 -34.10 14.22
C ASP A 375 33.23 -33.34 12.90
N GLY A 376 34.14 -33.39 11.94
CA GLY A 376 34.04 -32.69 10.66
C GLY A 376 34.46 -31.22 10.72
N SER A 377 35.00 -30.74 11.84
CA SER A 377 35.58 -29.41 11.90
C SER A 377 36.95 -29.35 11.20
N LEU A 378 37.28 -28.17 10.68
CA LEU A 378 38.55 -27.87 10.03
C LEU A 378 39.39 -26.98 10.94
N THR A 379 40.51 -27.51 11.42
CA THR A 379 41.46 -26.79 12.27
C THR A 379 42.65 -26.31 11.45
N LEU A 380 42.92 -25.01 11.49
CA LEU A 380 43.89 -24.30 10.64
C LEU A 380 44.82 -23.42 11.48
N PRO A 381 46.08 -23.20 11.06
CA PRO A 381 46.90 -22.15 11.66
C PRO A 381 46.22 -20.79 11.50
N CYS A 382 46.16 -20.00 12.57
CA CYS A 382 45.45 -18.72 12.58
C CYS A 382 45.88 -17.83 11.40
N ARG A 383 47.19 -17.71 11.13
CA ARG A 383 47.74 -16.91 10.02
C ARG A 383 47.16 -17.23 8.62
N ASP A 384 46.59 -18.42 8.44
CA ASP A 384 46.05 -18.90 7.16
C ASP A 384 44.54 -18.62 7.03
N VAL A 385 43.88 -18.16 8.11
CA VAL A 385 42.44 -17.88 8.17
C VAL A 385 42.19 -16.36 8.16
N MET A 386 42.01 -15.83 6.95
CA MET A 386 41.63 -14.43 6.72
C MET A 386 40.32 -14.33 5.95
N GLN A 387 40.14 -15.22 4.97
CA GLN A 387 38.98 -15.26 4.09
C GLN A 387 38.48 -16.70 4.03
N LEU A 388 37.19 -16.88 4.30
CA LEU A 388 36.47 -18.12 4.11
C LEU A 388 35.84 -18.08 2.72
N THR A 389 36.10 -19.09 1.90
CA THR A 389 35.40 -19.31 0.63
C THR A 389 35.02 -20.77 0.51
N SER A 390 33.89 -21.09 -0.12
CA SER A 390 33.48 -22.48 -0.38
C SER A 390 33.35 -22.80 -1.87
N ASP A 391 33.20 -24.08 -2.20
CA ASP A 391 32.56 -24.48 -3.45
C ASP A 391 31.14 -23.91 -3.53
N PRO A 392 30.54 -23.79 -4.73
CA PRO A 392 29.16 -23.34 -4.87
C PRO A 392 28.19 -24.18 -4.04
N LEU A 393 27.54 -23.54 -3.08
CA LEU A 393 26.50 -24.11 -2.25
C LEU A 393 25.13 -23.69 -2.77
N HIS A 394 24.13 -24.54 -2.60
CA HIS A 394 22.74 -24.17 -2.84
C HIS A 394 22.35 -23.03 -1.90
N TRP A 395 21.43 -22.18 -2.36
CA TRP A 395 20.91 -21.15 -1.49
C TRP A 395 20.10 -21.79 -0.34
N GLY A 396 20.44 -21.40 0.88
CA GLY A 396 19.93 -21.96 2.11
C GLY A 396 20.50 -21.22 3.31
N ARG A 397 20.06 -21.62 4.50
CA ARG A 397 20.67 -21.18 5.75
C ARG A 397 21.81 -22.14 6.08
N TYR A 398 22.94 -21.57 6.42
CA TYR A 398 24.08 -22.31 6.94
C TYR A 398 24.47 -21.70 8.27
N GLN A 399 25.04 -22.48 9.16
CA GLN A 399 25.53 -21.97 10.43
C GLN A 399 27.05 -22.09 10.44
N LEU A 400 27.74 -20.97 10.68
CA LEU A 400 29.18 -21.01 10.95
C LEU A 400 29.43 -21.12 12.45
N GLU A 401 30.09 -22.20 12.86
CA GLU A 401 30.72 -22.32 14.16
C GLU A 401 32.21 -21.99 14.02
N LEU A 402 32.68 -21.03 14.80
CA LEU A 402 34.03 -20.50 14.74
C LEU A 402 34.62 -20.48 16.14
N GLU A 403 35.83 -21.02 16.29
CA GLU A 403 36.60 -20.93 17.51
C GLU A 403 38.04 -20.49 17.25
N GLY A 404 38.55 -19.57 18.08
CA GLY A 404 39.97 -19.23 18.14
C GLY A 404 40.61 -19.94 19.32
N LEU A 405 41.63 -20.75 19.06
CA LEU A 405 42.27 -21.62 20.03
C LEU A 405 43.70 -21.13 20.36
N SER A 406 44.09 -21.22 21.63
CA SER A 406 45.47 -21.05 22.11
C SER A 406 45.90 -22.31 22.85
N ASN A 407 46.90 -23.02 22.33
CA ASN A 407 47.38 -24.28 22.90
C ASN A 407 46.23 -25.29 23.10
N GLY A 408 45.29 -25.35 22.15
CA GLY A 408 44.11 -26.22 22.19
C GLY A 408 42.98 -25.77 23.14
N THR A 409 43.14 -24.64 23.84
CA THR A 409 42.08 -24.05 24.67
C THR A 409 41.32 -23.01 23.87
N ALA A 410 39.98 -23.05 23.87
CA ALA A 410 39.16 -22.05 23.20
C ALA A 410 39.22 -20.70 23.91
N CYS A 411 39.69 -19.70 23.18
CA CYS A 411 39.80 -18.31 23.60
C CYS A 411 38.68 -17.43 23.03
N PHE A 412 38.19 -17.80 21.85
CA PHE A 412 37.11 -17.12 21.16
C PHE A 412 36.11 -18.14 20.64
N ALA A 413 34.83 -17.79 20.63
CA ALA A 413 33.77 -18.59 20.02
C ALA A 413 32.68 -17.71 19.37
N SER A 414 32.07 -18.21 18.30
CA SER A 414 30.83 -17.69 17.75
C SER A 414 29.69 -17.81 18.76
N GLY A 415 28.87 -16.76 18.92
CA GLY A 415 27.73 -16.74 19.84
C GLY A 415 28.08 -16.56 21.33
N TYR A 416 29.34 -16.25 21.64
CA TYR A 416 29.79 -15.88 22.98
C TYR A 416 29.78 -14.35 23.13
N ASP A 417 29.31 -13.86 24.30
CA ASP A 417 28.91 -12.46 24.58
C ASP A 417 27.54 -12.07 23.97
N HIS A 418 26.90 -10.97 24.40
CA HIS A 418 25.59 -10.49 23.89
C HIS A 418 25.57 -10.15 22.38
N GLY A 419 26.59 -10.56 21.62
CA GLY A 419 26.62 -10.57 20.17
C GLY A 419 25.65 -11.59 19.56
N PRO A 420 25.48 -11.54 18.23
CA PRO A 420 24.59 -12.47 17.54
C PRO A 420 25.05 -13.90 17.85
N GLY A 421 24.08 -14.78 18.06
CA GLY A 421 24.30 -16.23 18.20
C GLY A 421 24.98 -16.81 16.97
N PRO A 422 24.81 -18.11 16.69
CA PRO A 422 25.33 -18.69 15.46
C PRO A 422 24.92 -17.84 14.26
N VAL A 423 25.89 -17.51 13.41
CA VAL A 423 25.64 -16.60 12.29
C VAL A 423 25.04 -17.43 11.17
N ASP A 424 23.76 -17.19 10.90
CA ASP A 424 23.12 -17.68 9.68
C ASP A 424 23.82 -17.07 8.47
N LEU A 425 24.36 -17.94 7.64
CA LEU A 425 25.01 -17.62 6.39
C LEU A 425 24.04 -17.92 5.26
N HIS A 426 24.18 -17.11 4.22
CA HIS A 426 23.55 -17.33 2.95
C HIS A 426 24.65 -17.19 1.90
N PRO A 427 24.60 -17.92 0.76
CA PRO A 427 25.53 -17.77 -0.35
C PRO A 427 25.40 -16.42 -1.09
N ALA A 428 25.55 -15.30 -0.38
CA ALA A 428 25.45 -13.95 -0.93
C ALA A 428 26.72 -13.58 -1.74
N PRO A 429 26.61 -12.69 -2.73
CA PRO A 429 27.78 -12.23 -3.48
C PRO A 429 28.77 -11.41 -2.64
N ASP A 430 28.26 -10.70 -1.64
CA ASP A 430 29.08 -9.84 -0.80
C ASP A 430 29.67 -10.67 0.36
N PRO A 431 30.97 -10.51 0.65
CA PRO A 431 31.60 -11.25 1.73
C PRO A 431 30.98 -10.87 3.08
N VAL A 432 30.52 -11.88 3.82
CA VAL A 432 29.95 -11.70 5.15
C VAL A 432 31.07 -11.54 6.18
N LEU A 433 30.84 -10.74 7.22
CA LEU A 433 31.77 -10.58 8.32
C LEU A 433 31.45 -11.58 9.44
N PHE A 434 32.36 -12.51 9.70
CA PHE A 434 32.27 -13.48 10.78
C PHE A 434 33.09 -13.01 11.96
N VAL A 435 32.45 -12.83 13.11
CA VAL A 435 33.10 -12.32 14.31
C VAL A 435 32.91 -13.30 15.45
N ALA A 436 34.01 -13.83 16.00
CA ALA A 436 33.98 -14.57 17.26
C ALA A 436 34.24 -13.63 18.45
N GLY A 437 33.46 -13.82 19.52
CA GLY A 437 33.60 -13.11 20.79
C GLY A 437 34.59 -13.83 21.71
N ARG A 438 35.24 -13.08 22.60
CA ARG A 438 36.16 -13.65 23.59
C ARG A 438 35.39 -14.43 24.64
N ILE A 439 35.89 -15.62 24.97
CA ILE A 439 35.37 -16.46 26.06
C ILE A 439 35.90 -15.93 27.39
N VAL A 440 35.02 -15.69 28.36
CA VAL A 440 35.35 -15.17 29.70
C VAL A 440 34.56 -15.89 30.79
N ASP A 441 35.12 -16.06 31.97
CA ASP A 441 34.40 -16.65 33.10
C ASP A 441 33.36 -15.69 33.74
N GLU A 442 32.69 -16.12 34.82
CA GLU A 442 31.74 -15.28 35.56
C GLU A 442 32.36 -14.00 36.14
N ALA A 443 33.69 -13.94 36.27
CA ALA A 443 34.44 -12.78 36.71
C ALA A 443 34.88 -11.88 35.54
N GLY A 444 34.54 -12.24 34.29
CA GLY A 444 34.93 -11.51 33.08
C GLY A 444 36.36 -11.76 32.64
N LEU A 445 37.02 -12.82 33.13
CA LEU A 445 38.40 -13.14 32.80
C LEU A 445 38.49 -14.25 31.75
N PRO A 446 39.34 -14.11 30.71
CA PRO A 446 39.55 -15.18 29.74
C PRO A 446 40.37 -16.33 30.34
N PRO A 447 40.32 -17.53 29.72
CA PRO A 447 41.17 -18.66 30.12
C PRO A 447 42.65 -18.25 30.20
N PRO A 448 43.45 -18.84 31.12
CA PRO A 448 44.84 -18.41 31.32
C PRO A 448 45.70 -18.38 30.05
N SER A 449 45.54 -19.36 29.15
CA SER A 449 46.25 -19.43 27.86
C SER A 449 45.80 -18.39 26.83
N CYS A 450 44.69 -17.71 27.10
CA CYS A 450 44.04 -16.72 26.23
C CYS A 450 44.26 -15.29 26.73
N ARG A 451 44.93 -15.11 27.88
CA ARG A 451 45.24 -13.81 28.44
C ARG A 451 46.32 -13.14 27.60
N GLU A 452 45.97 -11.98 27.06
CA GLU A 452 46.91 -11.10 26.38
C GLU A 452 47.70 -10.31 27.42
N CYS A 453 48.94 -10.00 27.10
CA CYS A 453 49.85 -9.24 27.96
C CYS A 453 50.55 -8.16 27.14
N ASP A 454 50.80 -7.00 27.76
CA ASP A 454 51.57 -5.93 27.15
C ASP A 454 53.07 -6.21 27.36
N PRO A 455 53.89 -6.37 26.30
CA PRO A 455 55.33 -6.54 26.43
C PRO A 455 56.06 -5.28 26.91
N LEU A 456 55.36 -4.14 27.03
CA LEU A 456 55.87 -2.92 27.65
C LEU A 456 55.72 -2.93 29.18
N ASP A 457 54.88 -3.80 29.75
CA ASP A 457 54.94 -4.14 31.17
C ASP A 457 56.18 -5.02 31.36
N ASP A 458 57.12 -4.56 32.19
CA ASP A 458 58.49 -5.03 32.30
C ASP A 458 58.66 -6.55 32.10
N GLN A 459 59.63 -6.95 31.26
CA GLN A 459 60.03 -8.34 30.92
C GLN A 459 60.40 -9.25 32.12
N GLN A 460 60.14 -8.82 33.36
CA GLN A 460 60.43 -9.53 34.60
C GLN A 460 59.23 -9.69 35.54
N ASP A 461 58.09 -9.04 35.29
CA ASP A 461 56.92 -9.14 36.15
C ASP A 461 55.81 -9.97 35.48
N CYS A 462 55.90 -11.30 35.61
CA CYS A 462 54.93 -12.24 35.04
C CYS A 462 53.60 -12.26 35.83
N SER A 463 53.31 -11.19 36.60
CA SER A 463 52.14 -11.07 37.48
C SER A 463 50.82 -10.86 36.74
N SER A 464 50.84 -10.33 35.52
CA SER A 464 49.63 -10.17 34.68
C SER A 464 49.06 -11.50 34.18
N CYS A 465 49.88 -12.55 34.09
CA CYS A 465 49.46 -13.88 33.63
C CYS A 465 48.87 -14.76 34.73
N ALA A 466 48.89 -14.31 35.99
CA ALA A 466 48.25 -14.85 37.20
C ALA A 466 48.18 -16.38 37.38
N ASP A 467 49.06 -17.16 36.72
CA ASP A 467 49.34 -18.61 36.88
C ASP A 467 50.25 -19.16 35.74
N ALA A 468 50.55 -18.38 34.69
CA ALA A 468 51.43 -18.77 33.57
C ALA A 468 52.77 -18.00 33.55
N ASP A 469 53.87 -18.68 33.19
CA ASP A 469 55.22 -18.11 33.15
C ASP A 469 55.47 -17.26 31.89
N CYS A 470 55.16 -15.97 32.04
CA CYS A 470 55.70 -14.83 31.29
C CYS A 470 55.11 -14.54 29.89
N CYS A 471 55.16 -13.24 29.54
CA CYS A 471 54.63 -12.70 28.30
C CYS A 471 55.58 -12.98 27.13
N VAL A 472 55.16 -13.82 26.18
CA VAL A 472 55.90 -14.10 24.95
C VAL A 472 55.01 -13.74 23.76
N ASP A 473 55.48 -12.82 22.91
CA ASP A 473 54.75 -12.33 21.73
C ASP A 473 53.32 -11.82 22.03
N HIS A 474 53.14 -11.13 23.17
CA HIS A 474 51.86 -10.62 23.68
C HIS A 474 50.89 -11.68 24.25
N VAL A 475 51.37 -12.91 24.47
CA VAL A 475 50.56 -14.04 24.98
C VAL A 475 51.16 -14.60 26.26
N CYS A 476 50.32 -14.90 27.25
CA CYS A 476 50.72 -15.66 28.43
C CYS A 476 51.01 -17.12 28.07
N GLN A 477 52.26 -17.55 28.18
CA GLN A 477 52.66 -18.96 27.94
C GLN A 477 53.06 -19.63 29.26
N SER A 478 52.86 -20.95 29.37
CA SER A 478 53.46 -21.73 30.45
C SER A 478 54.92 -22.07 30.09
N GLY A 479 55.84 -21.87 31.02
CA GLY A 479 57.27 -22.08 30.82
C GLY A 479 57.63 -23.55 30.54
N PRO A 480 58.83 -23.82 29.99
CA PRO A 480 59.30 -25.18 29.72
C PRO A 480 59.49 -26.05 30.97
#